data_AF-Q6N933-F1
#
_entry.id   AF-Q6N933-F1
#
_cell.length_a   1.000
_cell.length_b   1.000
_cell.length_c   1.000
_cell.angle_alpha   90.00
_cell.angle_beta   90.00
_cell.angle_gamma   90.00
#
_symmetry.space_group_name_H-M   'P 1'
#
loop_
_entity.id
_entity.type
_entity.pdbx_description
1 polymer ?
#
loop_
_entity_poly.entity_id
_entity_poly.type
_entity_poly.pdbx_seq_one_letter_code
_entity_poly.pdbx_strand_id
1 'polypeptide(L)'
;MADPVSLFPNLLQPAAKTYAPMGIKFWEGEATVLDSMKEFADGWFERRRIGTRAALEAARRIGEATTPLDAFREYQDWLGGATARVLEDGMAWQQQFMKANAKLAPHLQKQEPPNESSAPTPEDRLSA
;
A
#
# COMPACT_ATOMS: atom_id res chain seq x y z
N MET A 1 12.06 -11.36 -50.35
CA MET A 1 10.98 -12.16 -49.72
C MET A 1 11.35 -12.32 -48.26
N ALA A 2 10.57 -11.75 -47.34
CA ALA A 2 10.82 -11.91 -45.90
C ALA A 2 10.36 -13.31 -45.48
N ASP A 3 11.22 -14.06 -44.78
CA ASP A 3 10.92 -15.40 -44.27
C ASP A 3 9.74 -15.30 -43.27
N PRO A 4 8.64 -16.07 -43.44
CA PRO A 4 7.49 -16.06 -42.53
C PRO A 4 7.85 -16.28 -41.05
N VAL A 5 8.97 -16.94 -40.74
CA VAL A 5 9.47 -17.12 -39.36
C VAL A 5 9.99 -15.81 -38.75
N SER A 6 10.49 -14.88 -39.57
CA SER A 6 11.02 -13.57 -39.15
C SER A 6 9.94 -12.47 -39.04
N LEU A 7 8.76 -12.68 -39.61
CA LEU A 7 7.64 -11.73 -39.63
C LEU A 7 6.94 -11.61 -38.28
N PHE A 8 6.67 -12.73 -37.61
CA PHE A 8 6.01 -12.74 -36.29
C PHE A 8 6.84 -12.07 -35.18
N PRO A 9 8.16 -12.34 -35.04
CA PRO A 9 9.02 -11.66 -34.08
C PRO A 9 9.09 -10.15 -34.34
N ASN A 10 9.20 -9.72 -35.60
CA ASN A 10 9.30 -8.30 -35.97
C ASN A 10 7.99 -7.52 -35.75
N LEU A 11 6.83 -8.18 -35.80
CA LEU A 11 5.54 -7.56 -35.48
C LEU A 11 5.30 -7.43 -33.97
N LEU A 12 5.81 -8.38 -33.17
CA LEU A 12 5.70 -8.35 -31.72
C LEU A 12 6.81 -7.55 -31.05
N GLN A 13 7.97 -7.36 -31.66
CA GLN A 13 9.09 -6.60 -31.09
C GLN A 13 8.75 -5.16 -30.70
N PRO A 14 8.00 -4.38 -31.52
CA PRO A 14 7.57 -3.03 -31.16
C PRO A 14 6.66 -3.06 -29.92
N ALA A 15 5.70 -3.99 -29.89
CA ALA A 15 4.81 -4.18 -28.75
C ALA A 15 5.61 -4.62 -27.50
N ALA A 16 6.55 -5.57 -27.63
CA ALA A 16 7.37 -6.04 -26.53
C ALA A 16 8.26 -4.93 -25.95
N LYS A 17 8.86 -4.07 -26.78
CA LYS A 17 9.65 -2.92 -26.32
C LYS A 17 8.81 -1.88 -25.56
N THR A 18 7.52 -1.76 -25.89
CA THR A 18 6.59 -0.86 -25.19
C THR A 18 6.01 -1.49 -23.91
N TYR A 19 5.62 -2.77 -23.97
CA TYR A 19 4.93 -3.45 -22.86
C TYR A 19 5.89 -4.07 -21.83
N ALA A 20 7.11 -4.47 -22.21
CA ALA A 20 8.05 -5.06 -21.26
C ALA A 20 8.44 -4.09 -20.13
N PRO A 21 8.75 -2.81 -20.36
CA PRO A 21 8.99 -1.85 -19.27
C PRO A 21 7.78 -1.66 -18.37
N MET A 22 6.57 -1.65 -18.94
CA MET A 22 5.31 -1.54 -18.18
C MET A 22 5.08 -2.78 -17.31
N GLY A 23 5.31 -3.97 -17.86
CA GLY A 23 5.22 -5.23 -17.12
C GLY A 23 6.26 -5.32 -16.00
N ILE A 24 7.51 -4.92 -16.26
CA ILE A 24 8.56 -4.86 -15.23
C ILE A 24 8.14 -3.93 -14.09
N LYS A 25 7.68 -2.71 -14.41
CA LYS A 25 7.23 -1.74 -13.39
C LYS A 25 6.03 -2.24 -12.60
N PHE A 26 5.10 -2.94 -13.25
CA PHE A 26 3.97 -3.58 -12.58
C PHE A 26 4.45 -4.61 -11.53
N TRP A 27 5.33 -5.55 -11.92
CA TRP A 27 5.82 -6.58 -10.99
C TRP A 27 6.72 -6.02 -9.88
N GLU A 28 7.52 -4.98 -10.15
CA GLU A 28 8.25 -4.23 -9.12
C GLU A 28 7.29 -3.58 -8.10
N GLY A 29 6.19 -3.01 -8.58
CA GLY A 29 5.13 -2.46 -7.74
C GLY A 29 4.45 -3.53 -6.89
N GLU A 30 4.14 -4.68 -7.47
CA GLU A 30 3.53 -5.82 -6.76
C GLU A 30 4.45 -6.34 -5.65
N ALA A 31 5.74 -6.54 -5.93
CA ALA A 31 6.72 -6.91 -4.91
C ALA A 31 6.74 -5.91 -3.75
N THR A 32 6.70 -4.62 -4.07
CA THR A 32 6.70 -3.53 -3.09
C THR A 32 5.42 -3.49 -2.24
N VAL A 33 4.27 -3.90 -2.80
CA VAL A 33 3.00 -4.05 -2.08
C VAL A 33 3.06 -5.27 -1.15
N LEU A 34 3.56 -6.40 -1.65
CA LEU A 34 3.72 -7.64 -0.86
C LEU A 34 4.61 -7.43 0.36
N ASP A 35 5.74 -6.74 0.21
CA ASP A 35 6.61 -6.38 1.35
C ASP A 35 5.87 -5.52 2.38
N SER A 36 5.08 -4.56 1.92
CA SER A 36 4.25 -3.72 2.82
C SER A 36 3.21 -4.55 3.55
N MET A 37 2.57 -5.51 2.86
CA MET A 37 1.57 -6.39 3.47
C MET A 37 2.20 -7.31 4.51
N LYS A 38 3.41 -7.81 4.27
CA LYS A 38 4.17 -8.59 5.24
C LYS A 38 4.45 -7.76 6.50
N GLU A 39 4.96 -6.55 6.35
CA GLU A 39 5.22 -5.64 7.47
C GLU A 39 3.96 -5.35 8.30
N PHE A 40 2.83 -5.07 7.63
CA PHE A 40 1.55 -4.90 8.30
C PHE A 40 1.12 -6.16 9.06
N ALA A 41 1.21 -7.34 8.42
CA ALA A 41 0.82 -8.61 9.03
C ALA A 41 1.67 -8.96 10.25
N ASP A 42 2.99 -8.76 10.16
CA ASP A 42 3.92 -9.00 11.27
C ASP A 42 3.56 -8.12 12.48
N GLY A 43 3.29 -6.82 12.24
CA GLY A 43 2.83 -5.90 13.29
C GLY A 43 1.46 -6.29 13.87
N TRP A 44 0.51 -6.69 13.03
CA TRP A 44 -0.80 -7.18 13.45
C TRP A 44 -0.69 -8.41 14.35
N PHE A 45 0.11 -9.39 13.97
CA PHE A 45 0.31 -10.60 14.78
C PHE A 45 0.91 -10.29 16.15
N GLU A 46 1.85 -9.34 16.23
CA GLU A 46 2.42 -8.94 17.52
C GLU A 46 1.36 -8.26 18.42
N ARG A 47 0.59 -7.30 17.89
CA ARG A 47 -0.48 -6.65 18.66
C ARG A 47 -1.55 -7.65 19.11
N ARG A 48 -1.92 -8.63 18.26
CA ARG A 48 -2.83 -9.72 18.63
C ARG A 48 -2.27 -10.59 19.75
N ARG A 49 -0.97 -10.90 19.72
CA ARG A 49 -0.30 -11.67 20.76
C ARG A 49 -0.32 -10.94 22.10
N ILE A 50 -0.03 -9.64 22.11
CA ILE A 50 -0.12 -8.77 23.29
C ILE A 50 -1.56 -8.77 23.83
N GLY A 51 -2.55 -8.54 22.97
CA GLY A 51 -3.96 -8.53 23.37
C GLY A 51 -4.43 -9.86 23.98
N THR A 52 -4.00 -10.99 23.42
CA THR A 52 -4.31 -12.32 23.96
C THR A 52 -3.65 -12.56 25.33
N ARG A 53 -2.38 -12.16 25.51
CA ARG A 53 -1.72 -12.26 26.83
C ARG A 53 -2.45 -11.43 27.87
N ALA A 54 -2.79 -10.18 27.55
CA ALA A 54 -3.53 -9.29 28.44
C ALA A 54 -4.90 -9.87 28.82
N ALA A 55 -5.61 -10.50 27.88
CA ALA A 55 -6.89 -11.15 28.17
C ALA A 55 -6.72 -12.37 29.10
N LEU A 56 -5.67 -13.18 28.88
CA LEU A 56 -5.37 -14.32 29.75
C LEU A 56 -4.99 -13.88 31.17
N GLU A 57 -4.19 -12.83 31.31
CA GLU A 57 -3.85 -12.25 32.60
C GLU A 57 -5.08 -11.71 33.33
N ALA A 58 -5.93 -10.95 32.63
CA ALA A 58 -7.18 -10.45 33.20
C ALA A 58 -8.10 -11.60 33.65
N ALA A 59 -8.26 -12.64 32.83
CA ALA A 59 -9.06 -13.81 33.19
C ALA A 59 -8.53 -14.52 34.44
N ARG A 60 -7.20 -14.61 34.61
CA ARG A 60 -6.58 -15.17 35.83
C ARG A 60 -6.90 -14.29 37.05
N ARG A 61 -6.68 -12.97 36.96
CA ARG A 61 -6.96 -12.04 38.06
C ARG A 61 -8.43 -12.02 38.46
N ILE A 62 -9.33 -12.11 37.48
CA ILE A 62 -10.78 -12.29 37.72
C ILE A 62 -11.05 -13.60 38.49
N GLY A 63 -10.40 -14.70 38.11
CA GLY A 63 -10.55 -15.99 38.79
C GLY A 63 -9.98 -16.01 40.22
N GLU A 64 -9.02 -15.14 40.52
CA GLU A 64 -8.39 -14.98 41.84
C GLU A 64 -9.09 -13.91 42.71
N ALA A 65 -10.10 -13.21 42.18
CA ALA A 65 -10.78 -12.13 42.86
C ALA A 65 -11.56 -12.60 44.10
N THR A 66 -11.46 -11.85 45.20
CA THR A 66 -12.13 -12.17 46.47
C THR A 66 -13.61 -11.78 46.47
N THR A 67 -13.97 -10.75 45.70
CA THR A 67 -15.36 -10.28 45.60
C THR A 67 -15.79 -10.13 44.13
N PRO A 68 -17.10 -10.19 43.84
CA PRO A 68 -17.61 -9.90 42.51
C PRO A 68 -17.24 -8.50 42.01
N LEU A 69 -17.11 -7.52 42.92
CA LEU A 69 -16.72 -6.16 42.56
C LEU A 69 -15.25 -6.08 42.12
N ASP A 70 -14.37 -6.86 42.75
CA ASP A 70 -12.96 -6.93 42.36
C ASP A 70 -12.80 -7.60 40.99
N ALA A 71 -13.55 -8.68 40.73
CA ALA A 71 -13.62 -9.29 39.40
C ALA A 71 -14.10 -8.29 38.33
N PHE A 72 -15.11 -7.47 38.66
CA PHE A 72 -15.60 -6.46 37.72
C PHE A 72 -14.56 -5.36 37.45
N ARG A 73 -13.79 -4.94 38.46
CA ARG A 73 -12.69 -3.98 38.28
C ARG A 73 -11.62 -4.53 37.33
N GLU A 74 -11.18 -5.76 37.54
CA GLU A 74 -10.20 -6.42 36.66
C GLU A 74 -10.69 -6.51 35.21
N TYR A 75 -11.98 -6.78 35.02
CA TYR A 75 -12.59 -6.75 33.69
C TYR A 75 -12.59 -5.34 33.06
N GLN A 76 -12.97 -4.32 33.82
CA GLN A 76 -12.98 -2.93 33.33
C GLN A 76 -11.57 -2.44 32.96
N ASP A 77 -10.57 -2.77 33.78
CA ASP A 77 -9.17 -2.43 33.51
C ASP A 77 -8.69 -3.09 32.21
N TRP A 78 -9.02 -4.37 32.00
CA TRP A 78 -8.73 -5.04 30.74
C TRP A 78 -9.47 -4.40 29.55
N LEU A 79 -10.75 -4.06 29.71
CA LEU A 79 -11.59 -3.48 28.67
C LEU A 79 -11.04 -2.15 28.15
N GLY A 80 -10.56 -1.30 29.06
CA GLY A 80 -9.89 -0.04 28.69
C GLY A 80 -8.68 -0.28 27.79
N GLY A 81 -7.80 -1.21 28.20
CA GLY A 81 -6.64 -1.60 27.38
C GLY A 81 -7.04 -2.28 26.06
N ALA A 82 -8.13 -3.05 26.03
CA ALA A 82 -8.61 -3.70 24.82
C ALA A 82 -9.09 -2.67 23.78
N THR A 83 -9.77 -1.63 24.24
CA THR A 83 -10.25 -0.54 23.39
C THR A 83 -9.09 0.22 22.75
N ALA A 84 -8.04 0.53 23.51
CA ALA A 84 -6.83 1.17 22.99
C ALA A 84 -6.17 0.34 21.87
N ARG A 85 -6.06 -0.98 22.06
CA ARG A 85 -5.49 -1.89 21.04
C ARG A 85 -6.31 -1.94 19.76
N VAL A 86 -7.65 -1.92 19.86
CA VAL A 86 -8.53 -1.87 18.68
C VAL A 86 -8.35 -0.57 17.89
N LEU A 87 -8.17 0.56 18.59
CA LEU A 87 -7.87 1.85 17.93
C LEU A 87 -6.52 1.81 17.22
N GLU A 88 -5.48 1.26 17.87
CA GLU A 88 -4.16 1.09 17.29
C GLU A 88 -4.20 0.21 16.03
N ASP A 89 -4.98 -0.87 16.06
CA ASP A 89 -5.23 -1.72 14.90
C ASP A 89 -5.87 -0.97 13.74
N GLY A 90 -6.87 -0.12 14.02
CA GLY A 90 -7.52 0.73 13.02
C GLY A 90 -6.55 1.73 12.38
N MET A 91 -5.70 2.35 13.19
CA MET A 91 -4.66 3.27 12.71
C MET A 91 -3.63 2.55 11.83
N ALA A 92 -3.17 1.37 12.25
CA ALA A 92 -2.22 0.57 11.47
C ALA A 92 -2.80 0.16 10.11
N TRP A 93 -4.08 -0.22 10.07
CA TRP A 93 -4.78 -0.53 8.82
C TRP A 93 -4.87 0.68 7.89
N GLN A 94 -5.27 1.85 8.41
CA GLN A 94 -5.34 3.08 7.63
C GLN A 94 -3.97 3.47 7.06
N GLN A 95 -2.91 3.35 7.85
CA GLN A 95 -1.54 3.61 7.41
C GLN A 95 -1.13 2.65 6.28
N GLN A 96 -1.41 1.36 6.43
CA GLN A 96 -1.12 0.37 5.40
C GLN A 96 -1.87 0.66 4.09
N PHE A 97 -3.14 1.02 4.17
CA PHE A 97 -3.95 1.40 3.00
C PHE A 97 -3.35 2.61 2.27
N MET A 98 -2.97 3.66 3.01
CA MET A 98 -2.34 4.86 2.44
C MET A 98 -0.98 4.54 1.82
N LYS A 99 -0.16 3.72 2.48
CA LYS A 99 1.16 3.29 1.98
C LYS A 99 1.04 2.48 0.69
N ALA A 100 0.10 1.54 0.62
CA ALA A 100 -0.15 0.76 -0.59
C ALA A 100 -0.63 1.64 -1.74
N ASN A 101 -1.58 2.56 -1.50
CA ASN A 101 -2.07 3.48 -2.52
C ASN A 101 -0.99 4.43 -3.03
N ALA A 102 -0.12 4.94 -2.16
CA ALA A 102 0.98 5.82 -2.56
C ALA A 102 2.00 5.10 -3.46
N LYS A 103 2.21 3.80 -3.25
CA LYS A 103 3.09 2.95 -4.06
C LYS A 103 2.49 2.57 -5.42
N LEU A 104 1.16 2.56 -5.53
CA LEU A 104 0.41 2.26 -6.75
C LEU A 104 0.02 3.51 -7.54
N ALA A 105 0.03 4.69 -6.90
CA ALA A 105 -0.25 5.95 -7.58
C ALA A 105 0.75 6.10 -8.74
N PRO A 106 0.28 6.35 -9.97
CA PRO A 106 1.19 6.61 -11.07
C PRO A 106 2.07 7.77 -10.64
N HIS A 107 3.39 7.59 -10.69
CA HIS A 107 4.30 8.72 -10.68
C HIS A 107 3.87 9.57 -11.86
N LEU A 108 3.09 10.63 -11.59
CA LEU A 108 2.86 11.70 -12.53
C LEU A 108 4.26 12.23 -12.83
N GLN A 109 4.86 11.71 -13.90
CA GLN A 109 6.02 12.31 -14.50
C GLN A 109 5.62 13.75 -14.69
N LYS A 110 6.32 14.64 -13.99
CA LYS A 110 6.26 16.07 -14.18
C LYS A 110 6.43 16.29 -15.67
N GLN A 111 5.33 16.50 -16.40
CA GLN A 111 5.38 16.97 -17.77
C GLN A 111 6.12 18.29 -17.68
N GLU A 112 7.33 18.32 -18.21
CA GLU A 112 7.99 19.57 -18.57
C GLU A 112 7.00 20.32 -19.46
N PRO A 113 6.64 21.57 -19.16
CA PRO A 113 5.68 22.30 -19.97
C PRO A 113 6.21 22.35 -21.41
N PRO A 114 5.34 22.20 -22.43
CA PRO A 114 5.77 22.29 -23.82
C PRO A 114 6.46 23.64 -24.02
N ASN A 115 7.70 23.58 -24.50
CA ASN A 115 8.52 24.73 -24.86
C ASN A 115 7.71 25.65 -25.79
N GLU A 116 7.28 26.82 -25.31
CA GLU A 116 6.52 27.85 -26.05
C GLU A 116 7.37 28.54 -27.15
N SER A 117 8.30 27.83 -27.80
CA SER A 117 9.20 28.39 -28.81
C SER A 117 8.81 27.97 -30.24
N SER A 118 7.54 27.70 -30.49
CA SER A 118 7.06 27.37 -31.85
C SER A 118 5.67 27.95 -32.15
N ALA A 119 5.36 29.13 -31.60
CA ALA A 119 4.28 29.95 -32.14
C ALA A 119 4.86 30.82 -33.27
N PRO A 120 4.33 30.75 -34.52
CA PRO A 120 4.82 31.60 -35.60
C PRO A 120 4.57 33.07 -35.25
N THR A 121 5.61 33.88 -35.35
CA THR A 121 5.57 35.30 -35.04
C THR A 121 4.67 36.06 -36.01
N PRO A 122 4.04 37.18 -35.59
CA PRO A 122 3.07 37.93 -36.40
C PRO A 122 3.59 38.42 -37.76
N GLU A 123 4.91 38.53 -37.91
CA GLU A 123 5.56 38.98 -39.15
C GLU A 123 5.37 37.99 -40.32
N ASP A 124 5.21 36.69 -40.04
CA ASP A 124 4.97 35.67 -41.08
C ASP A 124 3.55 35.74 -41.67
N ARG A 125 2.62 36.45 -41.01
CA ARG A 125 1.21 36.53 -41.45
C ARG A 125 0.90 37.71 -42.37
N LEU A 126 1.87 38.61 -42.62
CA LEU A 126 1.66 39.83 -43.41
C LEU A 126 2.36 39.82 -44.79
N SER A 127 2.97 38.72 -45.19
CA SER A 127 3.65 38.59 -46.49
C SER A 127 2.95 37.66 -47.50
N ALA A 128 1.63 37.47 -47.38
CA ALA A 128 0.81 36.73 -48.36
C ALA A 128 -0.14 37.66 -49.11
#